data_AF-A0A529GDB8-F1
#
_entry.id   AF-A0A529GDB8-F1
#
_cell.length_a   1.000
_cell.length_b   1.000
_cell.length_c   1.000
_cell.angle_alpha   90.00
_cell.angle_beta   90.00
_cell.angle_gamma   90.00
#
_symmetry.space_group_name_H-M   'P 1'
#
loop_
_entity.id
_entity.type
_entity.pdbx_description
1 polymer ?
#
loop_
_entity_poly.entity_id
_entity_poly.type
_entity_poly.pdbx_seq_one_letter_code
_entity_poly.pdbx_strand_id
1 'polypeptide(L)'
;LTSGAVKVVAVQLKGTPTGAMLTRTFTVEGVPYRMDLFGGSKLKPPQKSLNQLASHLPFTAAEAPSGKLLAIPYAETAPGTAFEQLSRAWAPFKEAYYYTQRRGFAAPPGIPDIGPHDYALEGCFKLSLLPDHPAGAVHPFRFEGRDGEIALRPHDGCGFIRASLAERMPSIARARHDAPERMPAYADKRQSAVPPSALQHYPRSVEVAQETREKAQAWLETHQSLTAEELFRTVTGGHIEGSSAIAVPSSDECLHVPTGKSKTLTRDAGVLVGRSPYDKPNLRPFAADRVRSARDGDRTAAFLDRCVAFQYSFNFAHRSGAGLAADDPTFFAKGILIVVPDEMWPADFAERGVVMSAEDVKCHSYWLEEKDRVKA
;
A
#
# COMPACT_ATOMS: atom_id res chain seq x y z
N LEU A 1 -14.46 13.68 -12.19
CA LEU A 1 -15.23 14.58 -11.30
C LEU A 1 -15.03 16.05 -11.68
N THR A 2 -13.83 16.51 -12.04
CA THR A 2 -13.64 17.84 -12.67
C THR A 2 -13.27 17.77 -14.16
N SER A 3 -13.00 16.58 -14.71
CA SER A 3 -12.58 16.37 -16.11
C SER A 3 -11.37 17.22 -16.53
N GLY A 4 -10.50 17.57 -15.58
CA GLY A 4 -9.36 18.45 -15.80
C GLY A 4 -9.69 19.95 -15.84
N ALA A 5 -10.94 20.35 -15.59
CA ALA A 5 -11.37 21.75 -15.61
C ALA A 5 -10.73 22.59 -14.49
N VAL A 6 -10.43 21.97 -13.34
CA VAL A 6 -9.72 22.65 -12.25
C VAL A 6 -8.23 22.58 -12.50
N LYS A 7 -7.63 23.71 -12.87
CA LYS A 7 -6.18 23.84 -13.05
C LYS A 7 -5.51 23.82 -11.68
N VAL A 8 -4.98 22.67 -11.28
CA VAL A 8 -4.24 22.51 -10.02
C VAL A 8 -2.74 22.71 -10.28
N VAL A 9 -2.05 23.43 -9.39
CA VAL A 9 -0.59 23.67 -9.50
C VAL A 9 0.16 23.14 -8.29
N ALA A 10 1.38 22.67 -8.49
CA ALA A 10 2.27 22.27 -7.40
C ALA A 10 3.08 23.48 -6.92
N VAL A 11 3.10 23.72 -5.61
CA VAL A 11 3.84 24.81 -4.96
C VAL A 11 4.90 24.20 -4.04
N GLN A 12 6.10 24.76 -4.06
CA GLN A 12 7.14 24.42 -3.09
C GLN A 12 7.56 25.68 -2.33
N LEU A 13 7.37 25.65 -1.01
CA LEU A 13 7.76 26.76 -0.14
C LEU A 13 9.24 26.64 0.26
N LYS A 14 9.85 27.73 0.71
CA LYS A 14 11.19 27.69 1.33
C LYS A 14 11.05 27.47 2.84
N GLY A 15 11.88 26.60 3.41
CA GLY A 15 11.89 26.31 4.85
C GLY A 15 10.62 25.60 5.37
N THR A 16 10.48 25.47 6.68
CA THR A 16 9.32 24.81 7.29
C THR A 16 8.03 25.63 7.07
N PRO A 17 6.99 25.07 6.43
CA PRO A 17 5.74 25.81 6.20
C PRO A 17 5.09 26.25 7.51
N THR A 18 4.73 27.53 7.60
CA THR A 18 4.01 28.11 8.75
C THR A 18 2.55 28.36 8.40
N GLY A 19 1.66 28.43 9.40
CA GLY A 19 0.24 28.76 9.18
C GLY A 19 0.06 30.05 8.39
N ALA A 20 0.84 31.09 8.71
CA ALA A 20 0.81 32.37 8.02
C ALA A 20 1.26 32.31 6.55
N MET A 21 2.10 31.33 6.17
CA MET A 21 2.45 31.09 4.77
C MET A 21 1.33 30.37 4.03
N LEU A 22 0.69 29.39 4.68
CA LEU A 22 -0.39 28.58 4.09
C LEU A 22 -1.66 29.41 3.83
N THR A 23 -1.94 30.40 4.67
CA THR A 23 -3.11 31.29 4.51
C THR A 23 -2.95 32.33 3.40
N ARG A 24 -1.77 32.44 2.76
CA ARG A 24 -1.56 33.40 1.68
C ARG A 24 -2.16 32.89 0.37
N THR A 25 -2.80 33.79 -0.35
CA THR A 25 -3.10 33.59 -1.76
C THR A 25 -1.92 34.04 -2.61
N PHE A 26 -1.71 33.39 -3.74
CA PHE A 26 -0.72 33.80 -4.75
C PHE A 26 -1.32 33.70 -6.13
N THR A 27 -0.74 34.42 -7.09
CA THR A 27 -1.29 34.51 -8.44
C THR A 27 -0.51 33.64 -9.41
N VAL A 28 -1.22 32.84 -10.21
CA VAL A 28 -0.66 32.12 -11.36
C VAL A 28 -1.43 32.57 -12.60
N GLU A 29 -0.74 33.15 -13.58
CA GLU A 29 -1.36 33.65 -14.81
C GLU A 29 -2.56 34.59 -14.56
N GLY A 30 -2.47 35.47 -13.55
CA GLY A 30 -3.54 36.40 -13.19
C GLY A 30 -4.66 35.82 -12.33
N VAL A 31 -4.69 34.49 -12.08
CA VAL A 31 -5.71 33.84 -11.25
C VAL A 31 -5.20 33.65 -9.82
N PRO A 32 -5.97 34.00 -8.77
CA PRO A 32 -5.58 33.77 -7.38
C PRO A 32 -5.77 32.30 -6.97
N TYR A 33 -4.77 31.74 -6.30
CA TYR A 33 -4.72 30.36 -5.78
C TYR A 33 -4.54 30.34 -4.27
N ARG A 34 -5.08 29.31 -3.62
CA ARG A 34 -4.83 28.96 -2.20
C ARG A 34 -4.17 27.60 -2.09
N MET A 35 -3.36 27.39 -1.06
CA MET A 35 -2.53 26.18 -0.88
C MET A 35 -2.70 25.49 0.48
N ASP A 36 -3.69 25.89 1.26
CA ASP A 36 -3.98 25.42 2.62
C ASP A 36 -4.85 24.14 2.66
N LEU A 37 -5.27 23.63 1.51
CA LEU A 37 -6.23 22.53 1.39
C LEU A 37 -5.59 21.13 1.46
N PHE A 38 -4.30 21.01 1.15
CA PHE A 38 -3.62 19.72 1.14
C PHE A 38 -2.25 19.85 1.80
N GLY A 39 -1.96 19.03 2.81
CA GLY A 39 -0.76 19.22 3.64
C GLY A 39 -0.27 17.96 4.36
N GLY A 40 -0.29 16.81 3.68
CA GLY A 40 0.03 15.51 4.30
C GLY A 40 1.54 15.22 4.41
N SER A 41 1.92 13.95 4.19
CA SER A 41 3.33 13.53 4.10
C SER A 41 4.11 14.31 3.05
N LYS A 42 3.43 14.91 2.07
CA LYS A 42 4.01 15.79 1.05
C LYS A 42 4.52 17.13 1.59
N LEU A 43 4.13 17.56 2.81
CA LEU A 43 4.74 18.70 3.52
C LEU A 43 6.10 18.37 4.11
N LYS A 44 6.34 17.09 4.42
CA LYS A 44 7.59 16.68 5.07
C LYS A 44 8.73 16.77 4.07
N PRO A 45 9.90 17.31 4.46
CA PRO A 45 11.09 17.22 3.63
C PRO A 45 11.43 15.74 3.37
N PRO A 46 12.15 15.42 2.29
CA PRO A 46 12.67 14.08 2.06
C PRO A 46 13.43 13.59 3.32
N GLN A 47 13.14 12.37 3.77
CA GLN A 47 13.89 11.79 4.88
C GLN A 47 15.34 11.57 4.45
N LYS A 48 16.27 12.04 5.29
CA LYS A 48 17.69 11.76 5.12
C LYS A 48 17.99 10.33 5.53
N SER A 49 18.87 9.64 4.81
CA SER A 49 19.41 8.35 5.23
C SER A 49 20.37 8.52 6.42
N LEU A 50 20.65 7.43 7.15
CA LEU A 50 21.65 7.47 8.23
C LEU A 50 23.03 7.83 7.69
N ASN A 51 23.40 7.34 6.50
CA ASN A 51 24.64 7.74 5.83
C ASN A 51 24.69 9.25 5.53
N GLN A 52 23.58 9.84 5.09
CA GLN A 52 23.51 11.30 4.89
C GLN A 52 23.66 12.04 6.22
N LEU A 53 23.01 11.57 7.29
CA LEU A 53 23.13 12.15 8.63
C LEU A 53 24.55 12.03 9.18
N ALA A 54 25.21 10.90 8.98
CA ALA A 54 26.59 10.66 9.42
C ALA A 54 27.62 11.47 8.62
N SER A 55 27.33 11.79 7.35
CA SER A 55 28.20 12.62 6.50
C SER A 55 28.12 14.12 6.81
N HIS A 56 27.12 14.56 7.59
CA HIS A 56 26.99 15.96 7.99
C HIS A 56 27.90 16.26 9.19
N LEU A 57 28.79 17.25 9.04
CA LEU A 57 29.49 17.86 10.18
C LEU A 57 28.45 18.47 11.15
N PRO A 58 28.62 18.34 12.48
CA PRO A 58 27.61 18.66 13.49
C PRO A 58 27.12 20.12 13.55
N PHE A 59 27.60 21.01 12.66
CA PHE A 59 27.32 22.45 12.71
C PHE A 59 26.94 23.09 11.36
N THR A 60 26.67 22.32 10.30
CA THR A 60 26.14 22.89 9.05
C THR A 60 24.62 22.76 8.98
N ALA A 61 23.92 23.83 9.35
CA ALA A 61 22.48 23.95 9.14
C ALA A 61 22.20 24.19 7.64
N ALA A 62 22.02 23.11 6.88
CA ALA A 62 21.47 23.23 5.53
C ALA A 62 19.95 23.50 5.63
N GLU A 63 19.46 24.57 4.99
CA GLU A 63 18.02 24.80 4.85
C GLU A 63 17.39 23.62 4.10
N ALA A 64 16.59 22.83 4.81
CA ALA A 64 15.88 21.73 4.18
C ALA A 64 14.77 22.31 3.28
N PRO A 65 14.70 21.93 1.99
CA PRO A 65 13.59 22.33 1.14
C PRO A 65 12.28 21.83 1.75
N SER A 66 11.25 22.66 1.71
CA SER A 66 9.92 22.25 2.16
C SER A 66 9.33 21.21 1.20
N GLY A 67 8.32 20.51 1.71
CA GLY A 67 7.50 19.64 0.90
C GLY A 67 6.75 20.34 -0.24
N LYS A 68 6.20 19.57 -1.18
CA LYS A 68 5.36 20.08 -2.28
C LYS A 68 3.88 20.08 -1.87
N LEU A 69 3.20 21.21 -2.09
CA LEU A 69 1.78 21.40 -1.88
C LEU A 69 1.03 21.47 -3.20
N LEU A 70 -0.27 21.19 -3.17
CA LEU A 70 -1.15 21.56 -4.27
C LEU A 70 -1.85 22.87 -3.92
N ALA A 71 -1.96 23.72 -4.92
CA ALA A 71 -2.78 24.90 -4.85
C ALA A 71 -3.90 24.83 -5.87
N ILE A 72 -5.04 25.38 -5.47
CA ILE A 72 -6.30 25.33 -6.21
C ILE A 72 -6.74 26.77 -6.43
N PRO A 73 -7.31 27.10 -7.62
CA PRO A 73 -7.87 28.42 -7.85
C PRO A 73 -8.88 28.76 -6.75
N TYR A 74 -8.78 29.96 -6.18
CA TYR A 74 -9.61 30.36 -5.06
C TYR A 74 -11.11 30.31 -5.42
N ALA A 75 -11.45 30.71 -6.66
CA ALA A 75 -12.80 30.68 -7.19
C ALA A 75 -13.42 29.27 -7.20
N GLU A 76 -12.63 28.22 -7.44
CA GLU A 76 -13.08 26.82 -7.42
C GLU A 76 -13.40 26.31 -6.01
N THR A 77 -13.13 27.10 -4.97
CA THR A 77 -13.50 26.75 -3.59
C THR A 77 -14.75 27.47 -3.08
N ALA A 78 -15.38 28.28 -3.93
CA ALA A 78 -16.63 28.94 -3.58
C ALA A 78 -17.79 27.93 -3.45
N PRO A 79 -18.79 28.19 -2.58
CA PRO A 79 -19.95 27.32 -2.44
C PRO A 79 -20.64 27.04 -3.77
N GLY A 80 -20.98 25.78 -4.02
CA GLY A 80 -21.72 25.37 -5.22
C GLY A 80 -20.86 25.11 -6.45
N THR A 81 -19.54 25.32 -6.39
CA THR A 81 -18.62 24.89 -7.44
C THR A 81 -18.44 23.37 -7.43
N ALA A 82 -18.05 22.80 -8.58
CA ALA A 82 -17.84 21.36 -8.71
C ALA A 82 -16.73 20.85 -7.77
N PHE A 83 -15.66 21.62 -7.57
CA PHE A 83 -14.60 21.25 -6.64
C PHE A 83 -15.05 21.34 -5.18
N GLU A 84 -15.83 22.35 -4.80
CA GLU A 84 -16.37 22.46 -3.45
C GLU A 84 -17.30 21.27 -3.11
N GLN A 85 -18.24 20.94 -4.01
CA GLN A 85 -19.12 19.78 -3.86
C GLN A 85 -18.33 18.47 -3.76
N LEU A 86 -17.31 18.31 -4.61
CA LEU A 86 -16.41 17.17 -4.58
C LEU A 86 -15.66 17.07 -3.23
N SER A 87 -15.11 18.19 -2.76
CA SER A 87 -14.37 18.28 -1.50
C SER A 87 -15.26 17.87 -0.32
N ARG A 88 -16.51 18.33 -0.30
CA ARG A 88 -17.49 17.96 0.73
C ARG A 88 -17.80 16.46 0.72
N ALA A 89 -17.97 15.86 -0.45
CA ALA A 89 -18.18 14.41 -0.57
C ALA A 89 -16.93 13.60 -0.18
N TRP A 90 -15.73 14.17 -0.33
CA TRP A 90 -14.46 13.51 -0.02
C TRP A 90 -14.08 13.62 1.46
N ALA A 91 -14.39 14.75 2.09
CA ALA A 91 -14.13 15.04 3.50
C ALA A 91 -15.44 15.31 4.28
N PRO A 92 -16.37 14.35 4.37
CA PRO A 92 -17.66 14.57 5.03
C PRO A 92 -17.55 14.79 6.55
N PHE A 93 -16.42 14.41 7.16
CA PHE A 93 -16.09 14.59 8.58
C PHE A 93 -14.59 14.85 8.77
N LYS A 94 -14.17 15.25 9.97
CA LYS A 94 -12.80 15.71 10.25
C LYS A 94 -11.72 14.67 9.91
N GLU A 95 -11.91 13.42 10.30
CA GLU A 95 -10.95 12.34 10.09
C GLU A 95 -10.89 11.90 8.62
N ALA A 96 -11.96 12.09 7.84
CA ALA A 96 -11.95 11.84 6.40
C ALA A 96 -10.91 12.70 5.68
N TYR A 97 -10.58 13.88 6.21
CA TYR A 97 -9.58 14.78 5.62
C TYR A 97 -8.19 14.11 5.46
N TYR A 98 -7.81 13.21 6.38
CA TYR A 98 -6.57 12.43 6.26
C TYR A 98 -6.57 11.53 5.01
N TYR A 99 -7.74 11.01 4.62
CA TYR A 99 -7.89 10.18 3.43
C TYR A 99 -8.08 11.02 2.16
N THR A 100 -8.75 12.18 2.25
CA THR A 100 -8.89 13.14 1.14
C THR A 100 -7.54 13.55 0.56
N GLN A 101 -6.55 13.79 1.42
CA GLN A 101 -5.18 14.06 0.99
C GLN A 101 -4.53 12.90 0.24
N ARG A 102 -4.88 11.65 0.54
CA ARG A 102 -4.36 10.47 -0.19
C ARG A 102 -5.14 10.23 -1.48
N ARG A 103 -6.44 10.52 -1.46
CA ARG A 103 -7.38 10.41 -2.59
C ARG A 103 -7.03 11.36 -3.73
N GLY A 104 -6.62 12.59 -3.42
CA GLY A 104 -6.19 13.58 -4.42
C GLY A 104 -4.77 13.38 -4.97
N PHE A 105 -3.98 12.47 -4.38
CA PHE A 105 -2.57 12.26 -4.73
C PHE A 105 -2.26 10.77 -4.88
N ALA A 106 -2.97 10.07 -5.76
CA ALA A 106 -2.58 8.73 -6.15
C ALA A 106 -1.15 8.76 -6.71
N ALA A 107 -0.25 7.97 -6.12
CA ALA A 107 1.09 7.83 -6.64
C ALA A 107 1.04 6.86 -7.84
N PRO A 108 1.62 7.23 -8.99
CA PRO A 108 1.76 6.27 -10.08
C PRO A 108 2.58 5.07 -9.58
N PRO A 109 2.33 3.86 -10.12
CA PRO A 109 3.21 2.74 -9.83
C PRO A 109 4.62 3.04 -10.38
N GLY A 110 5.63 2.39 -9.82
CA GLY A 110 7.04 2.60 -10.20
C GLY A 110 7.42 1.99 -11.54
N ILE A 111 6.55 2.12 -12.55
CA ILE A 111 6.74 1.61 -13.91
C ILE A 111 7.22 2.78 -14.78
N PRO A 112 8.29 2.63 -15.57
CA PRO A 112 8.70 3.65 -16.52
C PRO A 112 7.63 3.88 -17.61
N ASP A 113 7.56 5.11 -18.11
CA ASP A 113 6.78 5.48 -19.30
C ASP A 113 5.29 5.15 -19.21
N ILE A 114 4.68 5.37 -18.04
CA ILE A 114 3.22 5.34 -17.86
C ILE A 114 2.68 6.74 -17.58
N GLY A 115 1.57 7.06 -18.22
CA GLY A 115 0.74 8.22 -17.94
C GLY A 115 -0.36 7.93 -16.90
N PRO A 116 -1.06 8.97 -16.41
CA PRO A 116 -2.17 8.83 -15.46
C PRO A 116 -3.25 7.82 -15.84
N HIS A 117 -3.57 7.71 -17.13
CA HIS A 117 -4.61 6.81 -17.64
C HIS A 117 -4.14 5.36 -17.82
N ASP A 118 -2.83 5.09 -17.73
CA ASP A 118 -2.31 3.73 -17.91
C ASP A 118 -2.49 2.86 -16.66
N TYR A 119 -2.65 3.48 -15.48
CA TYR A 119 -2.82 2.80 -14.19
C TYR A 119 -4.14 3.13 -13.50
N ALA A 120 -4.99 3.93 -14.13
CA ALA A 120 -6.33 4.25 -13.64
C ALA A 120 -7.35 3.30 -14.26
N LEU A 121 -8.10 2.60 -13.42
CA LEU A 121 -9.29 1.88 -13.87
C LEU A 121 -10.47 2.86 -13.93
N GLU A 122 -10.87 3.22 -15.15
CA GLU A 122 -11.97 4.14 -15.40
C GLU A 122 -13.22 3.42 -15.95
N GLY A 123 -14.40 3.99 -15.70
CA GLY A 123 -15.67 3.49 -16.24
C GLY A 123 -16.59 2.86 -15.20
N CYS A 124 -17.56 2.07 -15.69
CA CYS A 124 -18.58 1.43 -14.87
C CYS A 124 -18.29 -0.07 -14.74
N PHE A 125 -18.31 -0.56 -13.51
CA PHE A 125 -18.16 -1.97 -13.20
C PHE A 125 -18.86 -2.30 -11.87
N LYS A 126 -19.29 -3.55 -11.74
CA LYS A 126 -19.97 -4.04 -10.53
C LYS A 126 -18.93 -4.50 -9.52
N LEU A 127 -19.07 -4.06 -8.27
CA LEU A 127 -18.22 -4.48 -7.15
C LEU A 127 -19.07 -5.17 -6.08
N SER A 128 -18.43 -6.00 -5.27
CA SER A 128 -19.00 -6.51 -4.01
C SER A 128 -18.13 -6.07 -2.83
N LEU A 129 -18.76 -5.45 -1.84
CA LEU A 129 -18.20 -5.26 -0.50
C LEU A 129 -18.70 -6.40 0.37
N LEU A 130 -17.78 -7.19 0.91
CA LEU A 130 -18.11 -8.33 1.77
C LEU A 130 -17.60 -8.07 3.18
N PRO A 131 -18.32 -8.47 4.24
CA PRO A 131 -17.82 -8.34 5.61
C PRO A 131 -16.59 -9.22 5.81
N ASP A 132 -15.72 -8.83 6.73
CA ASP A 132 -14.65 -9.72 7.18
C ASP A 132 -15.24 -10.90 7.94
N HIS A 133 -14.69 -12.08 7.69
CA HIS A 133 -15.09 -13.30 8.38
C HIS A 133 -14.01 -13.72 9.39
N PRO A 134 -14.40 -14.23 10.59
CA PRO A 134 -13.44 -14.76 11.56
C PRO A 134 -12.50 -15.83 10.99
N ALA A 135 -11.41 -16.10 11.70
CA ALA A 135 -10.54 -17.24 11.39
C ALA A 135 -11.35 -18.54 11.41
N GLY A 136 -11.11 -19.44 10.44
CA GLY A 136 -11.82 -20.71 10.30
C GLY A 136 -13.24 -20.64 9.72
N ALA A 137 -13.84 -19.44 9.60
CA ALA A 137 -15.13 -19.29 8.93
C ALA A 137 -14.97 -19.35 7.40
N VAL A 138 -15.87 -20.08 6.75
CA VAL A 138 -15.90 -20.16 5.28
C VAL A 138 -16.32 -18.81 4.71
N HIS A 139 -15.49 -18.26 3.83
CA HIS A 139 -15.78 -17.02 3.11
C HIS A 139 -16.58 -17.35 1.83
N PRO A 140 -17.60 -16.56 1.44
CA PRO A 140 -18.41 -16.87 0.24
C PRO A 140 -17.62 -16.74 -1.07
N PHE A 141 -16.70 -15.79 -1.15
CA PHE A 141 -15.78 -15.68 -2.28
C PHE A 141 -14.59 -16.63 -2.11
N ARG A 142 -14.54 -17.69 -2.90
CA ARG A 142 -13.45 -18.69 -2.98
C ARG A 142 -13.24 -19.05 -4.45
N PHE A 143 -11.99 -19.09 -4.88
CA PHE A 143 -11.62 -19.39 -6.25
C PHE A 143 -10.66 -20.57 -6.30
N GLU A 144 -10.77 -21.37 -7.37
CA GLU A 144 -10.01 -22.60 -7.53
C GLU A 144 -9.03 -22.46 -8.69
N GLY A 145 -7.81 -22.95 -8.48
CA GLY A 145 -6.86 -23.19 -9.56
C GLY A 145 -6.98 -24.60 -10.09
N ARG A 146 -6.09 -24.96 -11.02
CA ARG A 146 -6.03 -26.32 -11.61
C ARG A 146 -5.98 -27.45 -10.56
N ASP A 147 -5.30 -27.20 -9.45
CA ASP A 147 -5.04 -28.20 -8.40
C ASP A 147 -5.89 -27.97 -7.14
N GLY A 148 -7.02 -27.25 -7.29
CA GLY A 148 -8.02 -26.99 -6.24
C GLY A 148 -8.00 -25.58 -5.65
N GLU A 149 -8.70 -25.40 -4.53
CA GLU A 149 -8.95 -24.10 -3.90
C GLU A 149 -7.67 -23.33 -3.53
N ILE A 150 -7.60 -22.07 -3.95
CA ILE A 150 -6.55 -21.14 -3.55
C ILE A 150 -6.91 -20.56 -2.18
N ALA A 151 -6.02 -20.69 -1.19
CA ALA A 151 -6.30 -20.34 0.20
C ALA A 151 -6.38 -18.82 0.48
N LEU A 152 -6.33 -17.97 -0.55
CA LEU A 152 -6.44 -16.51 -0.38
C LEU A 152 -7.90 -16.11 -0.18
N ARG A 153 -8.13 -15.11 0.68
CA ARG A 153 -9.50 -14.63 0.95
C ARG A 153 -9.59 -13.12 1.08
N PRO A 154 -10.77 -12.52 0.79
CA PRO A 154 -11.01 -11.12 1.13
C PRO A 154 -10.97 -10.95 2.65
N HIS A 155 -10.30 -9.90 3.09
CA HIS A 155 -10.24 -9.45 4.48
C HIS A 155 -9.71 -8.00 4.49
N ASP A 156 -9.79 -7.26 5.60
CA ASP A 156 -9.22 -5.90 5.71
C ASP A 156 -7.82 -5.80 5.07
N GLY A 157 -7.72 -4.94 4.05
CA GLY A 157 -6.53 -4.67 3.27
C GLY A 157 -6.36 -5.50 2.00
N CYS A 158 -7.23 -6.47 1.71
CA CYS A 158 -7.12 -7.37 0.56
C CYS A 158 -8.45 -7.67 -0.13
N GLY A 159 -8.44 -7.53 -1.46
CA GLY A 159 -9.51 -7.95 -2.35
C GLY A 159 -8.98 -8.56 -3.65
N PHE A 160 -9.88 -8.83 -4.58
CA PHE A 160 -9.62 -9.50 -5.85
C PHE A 160 -10.31 -8.75 -6.98
N ILE A 161 -9.66 -8.75 -8.14
CA ILE A 161 -10.18 -8.17 -9.38
C ILE A 161 -10.04 -9.19 -10.50
N ARG A 162 -11.09 -9.31 -11.32
CA ARG A 162 -11.07 -10.20 -12.47
C ARG A 162 -10.09 -9.69 -13.53
N ALA A 163 -9.31 -10.59 -14.12
CA ALA A 163 -8.24 -10.23 -15.07
C ALA A 163 -8.77 -9.38 -16.24
N SER A 164 -9.90 -9.75 -16.85
CA SER A 164 -10.53 -8.97 -17.93
C SER A 164 -10.87 -7.53 -17.57
N LEU A 165 -11.11 -7.23 -16.29
CA LEU A 165 -11.32 -5.86 -15.82
C LEU A 165 -9.99 -5.17 -15.52
N ALA A 166 -9.06 -5.86 -14.85
CA ALA A 166 -7.76 -5.32 -14.49
C ALA A 166 -6.91 -4.96 -15.72
N GLU A 167 -6.98 -5.77 -16.78
CA GLU A 167 -6.24 -5.58 -18.03
C GLU A 167 -6.69 -4.37 -18.84
N ARG A 168 -7.80 -3.71 -18.46
CA ARG A 168 -8.15 -2.39 -18.99
C ARG A 168 -7.15 -1.30 -18.59
N MET A 169 -6.34 -1.55 -17.57
CA MET A 169 -5.19 -0.72 -17.20
C MET A 169 -3.93 -1.23 -17.93
N PRO A 170 -3.38 -0.49 -18.90
CA PRO A 170 -2.13 -0.84 -19.59
C PRO A 170 -0.98 -1.24 -18.64
N SER A 171 -0.89 -0.63 -17.46
CA SER A 171 0.12 -0.96 -16.46
C SER A 171 0.03 -2.41 -15.97
N ILE A 172 -1.19 -2.96 -15.88
CA ILE A 172 -1.40 -4.34 -15.42
C ILE A 172 -0.99 -5.33 -16.51
N ALA A 173 -1.29 -5.04 -17.78
CA ALA A 173 -0.86 -5.85 -18.91
C ALA A 173 0.69 -5.97 -18.97
N ARG A 174 1.40 -4.88 -18.64
CA ARG A 174 2.87 -4.87 -18.55
C ARG A 174 3.41 -5.61 -17.31
N ALA A 175 2.64 -5.66 -16.23
CA ALA A 175 3.05 -6.28 -14.97
C ALA A 175 2.79 -7.80 -14.94
N ARG A 176 2.14 -8.37 -15.96
CA ARG A 176 1.85 -9.82 -16.00
C ARG A 176 3.12 -10.65 -15.97
N HIS A 177 3.04 -11.83 -15.38
CA HIS A 177 4.16 -12.75 -15.29
C HIS A 177 4.69 -13.21 -16.67
N ASP A 178 3.83 -13.28 -17.68
CA ASP A 178 4.14 -13.69 -19.06
C ASP A 178 4.43 -12.51 -19.99
N ALA A 179 4.52 -11.28 -19.47
CA ALA A 179 4.89 -10.12 -20.28
C ALA A 179 6.33 -10.26 -20.83
N PRO A 180 6.64 -9.72 -22.03
CA PRO A 180 7.96 -9.83 -22.64
C PRO A 180 9.10 -9.29 -21.75
N GLU A 181 8.81 -8.23 -21.00
CA GLU A 181 9.73 -7.65 -20.03
C GLU A 181 9.22 -7.95 -18.62
N ARG A 182 9.97 -8.78 -17.88
CA ARG A 182 9.57 -9.18 -16.53
C ARG A 182 9.80 -8.04 -15.54
N MET A 183 8.70 -7.55 -14.97
CA MET A 183 8.76 -6.55 -13.91
C MET A 183 9.17 -7.18 -12.56
N PRO A 184 10.08 -6.54 -11.79
CA PRO A 184 10.38 -6.99 -10.44
C PRO A 184 9.17 -6.78 -9.53
N ALA A 185 8.89 -7.75 -8.66
CA ALA A 185 7.87 -7.60 -7.63
C ALA A 185 8.19 -6.43 -6.70
N TYR A 186 7.18 -5.85 -6.04
CA TYR A 186 7.39 -4.82 -5.03
C TYR A 186 8.39 -5.29 -3.99
N ALA A 187 9.44 -4.50 -3.72
CA ALA A 187 10.51 -4.86 -2.78
C ALA A 187 11.20 -6.20 -3.12
N ASP A 188 11.30 -6.56 -4.40
CA ASP A 188 12.13 -7.68 -4.84
C ASP A 188 13.57 -7.51 -4.36
N LYS A 189 14.15 -8.58 -3.80
CA LYS A 189 15.49 -8.63 -3.18
C LYS A 189 15.75 -7.62 -2.06
N ARG A 190 14.80 -6.75 -1.71
CA ARG A 190 14.96 -5.74 -0.67
C ARG A 190 15.01 -6.43 0.69
N GLN A 191 16.16 -6.30 1.34
CA GLN A 191 16.31 -6.64 2.74
C GLN A 191 15.95 -5.43 3.61
N SER A 192 15.38 -5.69 4.77
CA SER A 192 15.14 -4.69 5.80
C SER A 192 15.74 -5.18 7.10
N ALA A 193 16.53 -4.32 7.74
CA ALA A 193 17.05 -4.57 9.07
C ALA A 193 15.89 -4.69 10.06
N VAL A 194 15.96 -5.72 10.89
CA VAL A 194 15.10 -5.89 12.05
C VAL A 194 15.68 -5.02 13.16
N PRO A 195 14.92 -4.06 13.74
CA PRO A 195 15.47 -3.22 14.79
C PRO A 195 15.78 -4.08 16.03
N PRO A 196 16.84 -3.74 16.81
CA PRO A 196 17.19 -4.50 18.01
C PRO A 196 16.04 -4.65 19.00
N SER A 197 15.16 -3.65 19.07
CA SER A 197 13.96 -3.68 19.92
C SER A 197 12.91 -4.70 19.48
N ALA A 198 12.95 -5.22 18.26
CA ALA A 198 11.96 -6.18 17.77
C ALA A 198 11.94 -7.46 18.63
N LEU A 199 13.13 -7.95 18.98
CA LEU A 199 13.27 -9.23 19.68
C LEU A 199 13.30 -9.10 21.20
N GLN A 200 13.21 -7.88 21.75
CA GLN A 200 13.27 -7.63 23.20
C GLN A 200 12.12 -8.29 24.00
N HIS A 201 11.04 -8.66 23.31
CA HIS A 201 9.86 -9.30 23.90
C HIS A 201 9.99 -10.82 24.03
N TYR A 202 11.04 -11.42 23.45
CA TYR A 202 11.33 -12.85 23.57
C TYR A 202 12.31 -13.11 24.72
N PRO A 203 12.23 -14.30 25.37
CA PRO A 203 13.20 -14.67 26.40
C PRO A 203 14.63 -14.63 25.86
N ARG A 204 15.58 -14.26 26.73
CA ARG A 204 17.01 -14.33 26.41
C ARG A 204 17.40 -15.80 26.25
N SER A 205 18.12 -16.11 25.17
CA SER A 205 18.72 -17.43 24.92
C SER A 205 20.19 -17.24 24.58
N VAL A 206 21.04 -18.04 25.23
CA VAL A 206 22.49 -18.03 25.00
C VAL A 206 22.79 -18.61 23.61
N GLU A 207 22.03 -19.63 23.21
CA GLU A 207 22.12 -20.29 21.91
C GLU A 207 21.81 -19.30 20.77
N VAL A 208 20.72 -18.53 20.89
CA VAL A 208 20.35 -17.50 19.90
C VAL A 208 21.39 -16.37 19.86
N ALA A 209 21.92 -15.96 21.02
CA ALA A 209 22.97 -14.95 21.07
C ALA A 209 24.26 -15.43 20.38
N GLN A 210 24.63 -16.69 20.58
CA GLN A 210 25.77 -17.32 19.93
C GLN A 210 25.57 -17.42 18.41
N GLU A 211 24.41 -17.91 17.95
CA GLU A 211 24.07 -18.00 16.53
C GLU A 211 24.10 -16.61 15.87
N THR A 212 23.56 -15.59 16.54
CA THR A 212 23.59 -14.20 16.06
C THR A 212 25.03 -13.69 15.94
N ARG A 213 25.89 -13.99 16.91
CA ARG A 213 27.30 -13.63 16.88
C ARG A 213 28.02 -14.30 15.71
N GLU A 214 27.81 -15.59 15.50
CA GLU A 214 28.42 -16.35 14.40
C GLU A 214 28.00 -15.79 13.04
N LYS A 215 26.71 -15.48 12.85
CA LYS A 215 26.21 -14.83 11.63
C LYS A 215 26.81 -13.45 11.41
N ALA A 216 26.90 -12.63 12.46
CA ALA A 216 27.50 -11.31 12.38
C ALA A 216 29.00 -11.40 12.02
N GLN A 217 29.75 -12.34 12.60
CA GLN A 217 31.16 -12.57 12.29
C GLN A 217 31.35 -13.01 10.82
N ALA A 218 30.58 -14.01 10.36
CA ALA A 218 30.65 -14.46 8.97
C ALA A 218 30.32 -13.34 7.96
N TRP A 219 29.36 -12.47 8.32
CA TRP A 219 29.03 -11.30 7.50
C TRP A 219 30.17 -10.27 7.48
N LEU A 220 30.78 -9.97 8.62
CA LEU A 220 31.92 -9.05 8.73
C LEU A 220 33.15 -9.54 7.95
N GLU A 221 33.44 -10.84 7.99
CA GLU A 221 34.56 -11.45 7.26
C GLU A 221 34.41 -11.32 5.73
N THR A 222 33.17 -11.30 5.24
CA THR A 222 32.86 -11.18 3.81
C THR A 222 32.71 -9.73 3.33
N HIS A 223 32.67 -8.74 4.24
CA HIS A 223 32.44 -7.33 3.92
C HIS A 223 33.52 -6.42 4.54
N GLN A 224 34.61 -6.19 3.80
CA GLN A 224 35.78 -5.45 4.27
C GLN A 224 35.61 -3.92 4.31
N SER A 225 34.61 -3.35 3.62
CA SER A 225 34.35 -1.91 3.59
C SER A 225 32.90 -1.63 3.96
N LEU A 226 32.67 -1.25 5.21
CA LEU A 226 31.34 -0.99 5.76
C LEU A 226 31.03 0.50 5.78
N THR A 227 29.80 0.86 5.44
CA THR A 227 29.27 2.18 5.75
C THR A 227 29.05 2.34 7.25
N ALA A 228 28.97 3.59 7.72
CA ALA A 228 28.69 3.88 9.14
C ALA A 228 27.36 3.28 9.59
N GLU A 229 26.35 3.28 8.72
CA GLU A 229 25.04 2.66 8.97
C GLU A 229 25.13 1.14 9.13
N GLU A 230 25.87 0.47 8.24
CA GLU A 230 26.09 -0.97 8.30
C GLU A 230 26.85 -1.37 9.57
N LEU A 231 27.94 -0.68 9.90
CA LEU A 231 28.70 -0.91 11.13
C LEU A 231 27.81 -0.73 12.37
N PHE A 232 27.03 0.35 12.43
CA PHE A 232 26.11 0.61 13.53
C PHE A 232 25.07 -0.52 13.69
N ARG A 233 24.45 -0.96 12.60
CA ARG A 233 23.46 -2.05 12.61
C ARG A 233 24.07 -3.39 13.03
N THR A 234 25.30 -3.67 12.60
CA THR A 234 26.00 -4.91 12.97
C THR A 234 26.35 -4.92 14.46
N VAL A 235 26.87 -3.81 15.00
CA VAL A 235 27.24 -3.70 16.43
C VAL A 235 26.01 -3.70 17.35
N THR A 236 24.90 -3.08 16.94
CA THR A 236 23.72 -2.92 17.80
C THR A 236 22.69 -4.05 17.68
N GLY A 237 22.64 -4.74 16.55
CA GLY A 237 21.60 -5.73 16.25
C GLY A 237 22.07 -6.97 15.51
N GLY A 238 23.39 -7.20 15.40
CA GLY A 238 23.95 -8.39 14.75
C GLY A 238 23.69 -8.48 13.24
N HIS A 239 23.30 -7.36 12.61
CA HIS A 239 22.95 -7.30 11.19
C HIS A 239 21.82 -8.27 10.79
N ILE A 240 20.83 -8.47 11.67
CA ILE A 240 19.67 -9.31 11.36
C ILE A 240 18.78 -8.60 10.33
N GLU A 241 18.64 -9.22 9.17
CA GLU A 241 17.79 -8.73 8.10
C GLU A 241 16.67 -9.72 7.74
N GLY A 242 15.57 -9.18 7.22
CA GLY A 242 14.47 -9.95 6.66
C GLY A 242 14.07 -9.45 5.28
N SER A 243 13.53 -10.37 4.47
CA SER A 243 13.02 -10.01 3.15
C SER A 243 11.75 -9.18 3.28
N SER A 244 11.70 -8.04 2.57
CA SER A 244 10.53 -7.17 2.54
C SER A 244 9.42 -7.76 1.66
N ALA A 245 8.21 -7.81 2.20
CA ALA A 245 7.04 -8.33 1.51
C ALA A 245 5.77 -7.57 1.90
N ILE A 246 4.70 -7.81 1.14
CA ILE A 246 3.33 -7.47 1.51
C ILE A 246 2.66 -8.79 1.87
N ALA A 247 2.15 -8.90 3.08
CA ALA A 247 1.36 -10.06 3.49
C ALA A 247 -0.10 -9.84 3.11
N VAL A 248 -0.74 -10.89 2.62
CA VAL A 248 -2.17 -10.93 2.30
C VAL A 248 -2.84 -12.07 3.08
N PRO A 249 -4.14 -11.96 3.37
CA PRO A 249 -4.86 -12.95 4.19
C PRO A 249 -4.98 -14.31 3.52
N SER A 250 -4.72 -15.37 4.28
CA SER A 250 -5.06 -16.77 3.95
C SER A 250 -6.21 -17.28 4.84
N SER A 251 -6.86 -18.36 4.40
CA SER A 251 -7.98 -19.02 5.08
C SER A 251 -7.58 -20.27 5.87
N ASP A 252 -6.37 -20.79 5.68
CA ASP A 252 -5.91 -22.09 6.18
C ASP A 252 -4.82 -21.99 7.27
N GLU A 253 -4.62 -20.79 7.79
CA GLU A 253 -3.60 -20.44 8.77
C GLU A 253 -2.15 -20.77 8.37
N CYS A 254 -1.88 -21.01 7.08
CA CYS A 254 -0.55 -21.22 6.55
C CYS A 254 0.04 -19.92 5.98
N LEU A 255 1.37 -19.85 5.98
CA LEU A 255 2.13 -18.82 5.27
C LEU A 255 2.57 -19.38 3.92
N HIS A 256 1.92 -18.93 2.84
CA HIS A 256 2.30 -19.29 1.47
C HIS A 256 3.29 -18.28 0.91
N VAL A 257 4.47 -18.75 0.51
CA VAL A 257 5.57 -17.88 0.07
C VAL A 257 5.92 -18.16 -1.40
N PRO A 258 5.77 -17.16 -2.28
CA PRO A 258 6.18 -17.29 -3.68
C PRO A 258 7.71 -17.40 -3.78
N THR A 259 8.20 -18.09 -4.82
CA THR A 259 9.62 -18.36 -5.09
C THR A 259 10.48 -17.10 -5.07
N GLY A 260 9.95 -15.98 -5.58
CA GLY A 260 10.66 -14.71 -5.63
C GLY A 260 10.87 -14.04 -4.26
N LYS A 261 10.09 -14.42 -3.24
CA LYS A 261 10.06 -13.73 -1.93
C LYS A 261 10.83 -14.42 -0.82
N SER A 262 11.39 -15.60 -1.08
CA SER A 262 12.44 -16.11 -0.21
C SER A 262 13.45 -16.98 -0.94
N LYS A 263 14.72 -16.73 -0.64
CA LYS A 263 15.85 -17.59 -1.02
C LYS A 263 16.27 -18.53 0.10
N THR A 264 15.92 -18.20 1.34
CA THR A 264 16.41 -18.85 2.57
C THR A 264 15.37 -19.71 3.25
N LEU A 265 14.12 -19.73 2.74
CA LEU A 265 13.11 -20.65 3.25
C LEU A 265 13.54 -22.09 2.99
N THR A 266 13.71 -22.83 4.07
CA THR A 266 13.88 -24.27 4.07
C THR A 266 12.64 -24.92 4.66
N ARG A 267 12.37 -26.19 4.33
CA ARG A 267 11.23 -26.93 4.88
C ARG A 267 11.35 -27.19 6.38
N ASP A 268 12.56 -27.10 6.93
CA ASP A 268 12.87 -27.51 8.29
C ASP A 268 12.93 -26.33 9.28
N ALA A 269 12.84 -25.09 8.79
CA ALA A 269 12.93 -23.88 9.61
C ALA A 269 11.60 -23.13 9.66
N GLY A 270 11.27 -22.61 10.85
CA GLY A 270 10.17 -21.68 11.03
C GLY A 270 10.47 -20.28 10.46
N VAL A 271 9.45 -19.43 10.43
CA VAL A 271 9.52 -18.07 9.88
C VAL A 271 8.95 -17.07 10.87
N LEU A 272 9.66 -15.97 11.09
CA LEU A 272 9.13 -14.83 11.83
C LEU A 272 8.63 -13.77 10.83
N VAL A 273 7.33 -13.50 10.85
CA VAL A 273 6.72 -12.43 10.05
C VAL A 273 6.53 -11.20 10.94
N GLY A 274 7.00 -10.05 10.47
CA GLY A 274 6.98 -8.80 11.22
C GLY A 274 6.35 -7.64 10.46
N ARG A 275 5.58 -6.80 11.16
CA ARG A 275 5.16 -5.48 10.69
C ARG A 275 5.71 -4.40 11.62
N SER A 276 6.14 -3.26 11.08
CA SER A 276 6.53 -2.12 11.90
C SER A 276 5.30 -1.40 12.50
N PRO A 277 5.30 -1.01 13.79
CA PRO A 277 6.38 -1.23 14.77
C PRO A 277 6.44 -2.70 15.22
N TYR A 278 7.65 -3.27 15.27
CA TYR A 278 7.89 -4.69 15.55
C TYR A 278 7.74 -5.04 17.05
N ASP A 279 6.55 -4.85 17.61
CA ASP A 279 6.19 -5.31 18.93
C ASP A 279 5.63 -6.75 18.89
N LYS A 280 5.34 -7.34 20.07
CA LYS A 280 4.86 -8.72 20.17
C LYS A 280 3.59 -8.99 19.32
N PRO A 281 2.56 -8.12 19.28
CA PRO A 281 1.41 -8.31 18.39
C PRO A 281 1.75 -8.33 16.89
N ASN A 282 2.78 -7.57 16.49
CA ASN A 282 3.19 -7.41 15.10
C ASN A 282 4.31 -8.36 14.67
N LEU A 283 4.80 -9.23 15.56
CA LEU A 283 5.77 -10.28 15.28
C LEU A 283 5.13 -11.66 15.49
N ARG A 284 4.97 -12.42 14.41
CA ARG A 284 4.26 -13.70 14.41
C ARG A 284 5.17 -14.83 13.95
N PRO A 285 5.49 -15.81 14.81
CA PRO A 285 6.21 -17.00 14.39
C PRO A 285 5.27 -17.98 13.67
N PHE A 286 5.76 -18.56 12.60
CA PHE A 286 5.17 -19.70 11.89
C PHE A 286 6.12 -20.89 12.04
N ALA A 287 5.59 -22.01 12.52
CA ALA A 287 6.33 -23.26 12.54
C ALA A 287 6.55 -23.77 11.10
N ALA A 288 7.60 -24.57 10.89
CA ALA A 288 8.03 -25.00 9.56
C ALA A 288 6.93 -25.74 8.79
N ASP A 289 6.11 -26.53 9.49
CA ASP A 289 4.96 -27.27 8.96
C ASP A 289 3.79 -26.38 8.52
N ARG A 290 3.79 -25.09 8.90
CA ARG A 290 2.80 -24.07 8.49
C ARG A 290 3.32 -23.12 7.41
N VAL A 291 4.56 -23.32 6.96
CA VAL A 291 5.14 -22.56 5.86
C VAL A 291 5.05 -23.39 4.60
N ARG A 292 4.49 -22.80 3.55
CA ARG A 292 4.26 -23.45 2.26
C ARG A 292 4.99 -22.67 1.18
N SER A 293 5.68 -23.39 0.28
CA SER A 293 6.48 -22.79 -0.77
C SER A 293 6.05 -23.31 -2.13
N ALA A 294 6.12 -22.43 -3.14
CA ALA A 294 5.87 -22.82 -4.52
C ALA A 294 6.87 -23.89 -5.00
N ARG A 295 8.10 -23.90 -4.45
CA ARG A 295 9.11 -24.95 -4.73
C ARG A 295 8.67 -26.34 -4.28
N ASP A 296 7.76 -26.40 -3.32
CA ASP A 296 7.25 -27.64 -2.75
C ASP A 296 5.94 -28.10 -3.40
N GLY A 297 5.51 -27.41 -4.47
CA GLY A 297 4.26 -27.70 -5.17
C GLY A 297 3.02 -27.12 -4.49
N ASP A 298 3.18 -26.21 -3.51
CA ASP A 298 2.03 -25.54 -2.90
C ASP A 298 1.29 -24.67 -3.93
N ARG A 299 0.01 -24.98 -4.15
CA ARG A 299 -0.81 -24.34 -5.20
C ARG A 299 -1.06 -22.85 -4.94
N THR A 300 -1.25 -22.44 -3.69
CA THR A 300 -1.47 -21.03 -3.34
C THR A 300 -0.20 -20.21 -3.56
N ALA A 301 0.96 -20.73 -3.14
CA ALA A 301 2.25 -20.11 -3.40
C ALA A 301 2.59 -20.06 -4.91
N ALA A 302 2.25 -21.12 -5.66
CA ALA A 302 2.43 -21.15 -7.12
C ALA A 302 1.53 -20.15 -7.84
N PHE A 303 0.31 -19.93 -7.35
CA PHE A 303 -0.56 -18.83 -7.82
C PHE A 303 0.08 -17.46 -7.53
N LEU A 304 0.58 -17.25 -6.32
CA LEU A 304 1.26 -16.00 -5.94
C LEU A 304 2.50 -15.69 -6.78
N ASP A 305 3.20 -16.72 -7.29
CA ASP A 305 4.35 -16.56 -8.20
C ASP A 305 3.97 -15.96 -9.56
N ARG A 306 2.70 -16.10 -9.97
CA ARG A 306 2.23 -15.72 -11.31
C ARG A 306 1.25 -14.55 -11.30
N CYS A 307 0.58 -14.30 -10.17
CA CYS A 307 -0.42 -13.25 -10.08
C CYS A 307 0.20 -11.84 -10.10
N VAL A 308 -0.61 -10.87 -10.49
CA VAL A 308 -0.30 -9.45 -10.28
C VAL A 308 -1.08 -8.98 -9.07
N ALA A 309 -0.40 -8.31 -8.14
CA ALA A 309 -1.03 -7.64 -7.02
C ALA A 309 -0.61 -6.17 -6.98
N PHE A 310 -1.56 -5.27 -6.74
CA PHE A 310 -1.30 -3.84 -6.71
C PHE A 310 -2.07 -3.15 -5.60
N GLN A 311 -1.49 -2.09 -5.04
CA GLN A 311 -2.18 -1.22 -4.11
C GLN A 311 -3.15 -0.33 -4.88
N TYR A 312 -4.41 -0.31 -4.44
CA TYR A 312 -5.44 0.52 -5.05
C TYR A 312 -5.86 1.65 -4.11
N SER A 313 -6.44 2.69 -4.69
CA SER A 313 -7.15 3.76 -4.00
C SER A 313 -8.34 4.13 -4.87
N PHE A 314 -9.50 3.62 -4.53
CA PHE A 314 -10.68 3.70 -5.39
C PHE A 314 -11.66 4.78 -4.94
N ASN A 315 -12.19 5.46 -5.95
CA ASN A 315 -13.23 6.46 -5.85
C ASN A 315 -14.48 5.92 -6.52
N PHE A 316 -15.45 5.50 -5.71
CA PHE A 316 -16.71 4.99 -6.22
C PHE A 316 -17.82 6.00 -6.03
N ALA A 317 -18.75 5.97 -6.97
CA ALA A 317 -20.03 6.62 -6.85
C ALA A 317 -21.10 5.59 -7.24
N HIS A 318 -22.03 5.35 -6.32
CA HIS A 318 -23.12 4.40 -6.51
C HIS A 318 -24.21 5.10 -7.31
N ARG A 319 -24.30 4.77 -8.61
CA ARG A 319 -25.34 5.33 -9.47
C ARG A 319 -26.72 4.88 -9.01
N SER A 320 -27.59 5.83 -8.69
CA SER A 320 -29.01 5.56 -8.45
C SER A 320 -29.82 5.35 -9.74
N GLY A 321 -29.28 5.71 -10.91
CA GLY A 321 -29.95 5.59 -12.20
C GLY A 321 -29.01 5.37 -13.39
N ALA A 322 -29.48 5.72 -14.60
CA ALA A 322 -28.70 5.52 -15.83
C ALA A 322 -27.42 6.37 -15.89
N GLY A 323 -27.45 7.56 -15.28
CA GLY A 323 -26.32 8.47 -15.13
C GLY A 323 -25.88 8.60 -13.67
N LEU A 324 -24.78 9.33 -13.47
CA LEU A 324 -24.35 9.74 -12.14
C LEU A 324 -25.08 11.03 -11.76
N ALA A 325 -25.82 11.01 -10.66
CA ALA A 325 -26.45 12.19 -10.06
C ALA A 325 -25.48 12.90 -9.10
N ALA A 326 -25.74 14.18 -8.81
CA ALA A 326 -24.88 14.98 -7.93
C ALA A 326 -24.91 14.51 -6.47
N ASP A 327 -26.01 13.91 -6.06
CA ASP A 327 -26.29 13.39 -4.72
C ASP A 327 -26.10 11.87 -4.59
N ASP A 328 -25.65 11.20 -5.66
CA ASP A 328 -25.32 9.78 -5.61
C ASP A 328 -24.27 9.50 -4.54
N PRO A 329 -24.48 8.49 -3.67
CA PRO A 329 -23.54 8.19 -2.61
C PRO A 329 -22.17 7.85 -3.18
N THR A 330 -21.13 8.44 -2.60
CA THR A 330 -19.74 8.14 -2.97
C THR A 330 -18.99 7.53 -1.80
N PHE A 331 -18.01 6.68 -2.11
CA PHE A 331 -17.11 6.14 -1.11
C PHE A 331 -15.69 6.04 -1.62
N PHE A 332 -14.75 5.99 -0.67
CA PHE A 332 -13.33 5.82 -0.91
C PHE A 332 -12.87 4.54 -0.22
N ALA A 333 -12.23 3.66 -0.99
CA ALA A 333 -11.67 2.40 -0.49
C ALA A 333 -10.17 2.30 -0.81
N LYS A 334 -9.42 1.63 0.07
CA LYS A 334 -7.98 1.44 -0.10
C LYS A 334 -7.54 0.09 0.47
N GLY A 335 -6.82 -0.67 -0.35
CA GLY A 335 -6.21 -1.95 0.02
C GLY A 335 -5.26 -2.46 -1.06
N ILE A 336 -5.11 -3.78 -1.13
CA ILE A 336 -4.43 -4.52 -2.20
C ILE A 336 -5.50 -5.24 -3.03
N LEU A 337 -5.38 -5.22 -4.35
CA LEU A 337 -6.12 -6.12 -5.23
C LEU A 337 -5.17 -7.13 -5.83
N ILE A 338 -5.60 -8.38 -5.83
CA ILE A 338 -4.93 -9.48 -6.53
C ILE A 338 -5.73 -9.76 -7.79
N VAL A 339 -5.04 -9.80 -8.93
CA VAL A 339 -5.63 -10.14 -10.22
C VAL A 339 -5.85 -11.65 -10.28
N VAL A 340 -7.11 -12.05 -10.48
CA VAL A 340 -7.52 -13.46 -10.60
C VAL A 340 -7.90 -13.73 -12.06
N PRO A 341 -7.33 -14.78 -12.70
CA PRO A 341 -7.75 -15.19 -14.04
C PRO A 341 -9.25 -15.42 -14.12
N ASP A 342 -9.86 -15.05 -15.25
CA ASP A 342 -11.30 -15.12 -15.45
C ASP A 342 -11.83 -16.55 -15.29
N GLU A 343 -11.07 -17.55 -15.73
CA GLU A 343 -11.39 -18.97 -15.60
C GLU A 343 -11.38 -19.49 -14.16
N MET A 344 -10.67 -18.81 -13.26
CA MET A 344 -10.66 -19.10 -11.83
C MET A 344 -11.76 -18.33 -11.09
N TRP A 345 -12.40 -17.34 -11.73
CA TRP A 345 -13.34 -16.46 -11.06
C TRP A 345 -14.62 -17.21 -10.62
N PRO A 346 -15.11 -17.03 -9.37
CA PRO A 346 -16.22 -17.83 -8.87
C PRO A 346 -17.54 -17.53 -9.59
N ALA A 347 -18.30 -18.58 -9.94
CA ALA A 347 -19.55 -18.45 -10.69
C ALA A 347 -20.61 -17.59 -9.98
N ASP A 348 -20.73 -17.72 -8.65
CA ASP A 348 -21.64 -16.90 -7.83
C ASP A 348 -21.30 -15.39 -7.86
N PHE A 349 -20.11 -15.05 -8.33
CA PHE A 349 -19.61 -13.69 -8.49
C PHE A 349 -19.37 -13.32 -9.96
N ALA A 350 -19.89 -14.08 -10.94
CA ALA A 350 -19.64 -13.86 -12.37
C ALA A 350 -20.01 -12.44 -12.86
N GLU A 351 -21.03 -11.83 -12.26
CA GLU A 351 -21.45 -10.46 -12.57
C GLU A 351 -20.55 -9.38 -11.93
N ARG A 352 -19.70 -9.75 -10.96
CA ARG A 352 -18.87 -8.81 -10.20
C ARG A 352 -17.47 -8.82 -10.79
N GLY A 353 -16.94 -7.63 -11.07
CA GLY A 353 -15.56 -7.48 -11.56
C GLY A 353 -14.54 -7.29 -10.43
N VAL A 354 -15.00 -6.86 -9.25
CA VAL A 354 -14.17 -6.62 -8.08
C VAL A 354 -14.86 -7.13 -6.81
N VAL A 355 -14.12 -7.79 -5.94
CA VAL A 355 -14.56 -8.18 -4.60
C VAL A 355 -13.55 -7.66 -3.59
N MET A 356 -14.00 -6.93 -2.58
CA MET A 356 -13.13 -6.40 -1.53
C MET A 356 -13.83 -6.45 -0.18
N SER A 357 -13.04 -6.33 0.89
CA SER A 357 -13.59 -6.22 2.23
C SER A 357 -14.33 -4.88 2.42
N ALA A 358 -15.46 -4.90 3.12
CA ALA A 358 -16.12 -3.70 3.61
C ALA A 358 -15.21 -2.88 4.55
N GLU A 359 -14.23 -3.51 5.19
CA GLU A 359 -13.22 -2.84 6.02
C GLU A 359 -12.28 -1.93 5.21
N ASP A 360 -12.15 -2.18 3.90
CA ASP A 360 -11.36 -1.34 2.99
C ASP A 360 -11.99 0.03 2.75
N VAL A 361 -13.29 0.21 3.02
CA VAL A 361 -13.95 1.52 2.92
C VAL A 361 -13.42 2.42 4.04
N LYS A 362 -12.77 3.51 3.63
CA LYS A 362 -12.15 4.47 4.55
C LYS A 362 -13.00 5.74 4.72
N CYS A 363 -13.79 6.11 3.70
CA CYS A 363 -14.77 7.19 3.77
C CYS A 363 -16.04 6.83 2.98
N HIS A 364 -17.21 7.26 3.47
CA HIS A 364 -18.47 7.25 2.74
C HIS A 364 -19.11 8.64 2.86
N SER A 365 -19.75 9.12 1.80
CA SER A 365 -20.37 10.46 1.75
C SER A 365 -21.46 10.70 2.81
N TYR A 366 -22.07 9.64 3.34
CA TYR A 366 -23.07 9.70 4.42
C TYR A 366 -22.48 9.59 5.83
N TRP A 367 -21.17 9.41 5.98
CA TRP A 367 -20.49 9.42 7.27
C TRP A 367 -20.16 10.86 7.66
N LEU A 368 -21.14 11.58 8.21
CA LEU A 368 -21.02 13.02 8.48
C LEU A 368 -20.34 13.34 9.83
N GLU A 369 -20.36 12.39 10.76
CA GLU A 369 -19.83 12.59 12.12
C GLU A 369 -18.59 11.72 12.36
N GLU A 370 -18.70 10.43 12.05
CA GLU A 370 -17.64 9.45 12.23
C GLU A 370 -17.75 8.31 11.22
N LYS A 371 -16.75 7.43 11.21
CA LYS A 371 -16.75 6.21 10.40
C LYS A 371 -17.85 5.26 10.86
N ASP A 372 -18.91 5.11 10.07
CA ASP A 372 -20.07 4.27 10.40
C ASP A 372 -20.35 3.20 9.34
N ARG A 373 -19.65 2.07 9.44
CA ARG A 373 -19.77 0.98 8.46
C ARG A 373 -21.14 0.28 8.43
N VAL A 374 -22.02 0.54 9.40
CA VAL A 374 -23.36 -0.05 9.44
C VAL A 374 -24.35 0.74 8.57
N LYS A 375 -24.10 2.05 8.40
CA LYS A 375 -24.91 2.94 7.56
C LYS A 375 -24.49 2.97 6.09
N ALA A 376 -23.47 2.20 5.69
CA ALA A 376 -22.87 2.22 4.35
C ALA A 376 -23.33 1.08 3.45
#